data_AF-A0A959PAX9-F1
#
_entry.id   AF-A0A959PAX9-F1
#
_cell.length_a   1.000
_cell.length_b   1.000
_cell.length_c   1.000
_cell.angle_alpha   90.00
_cell.angle_beta   90.00
_cell.angle_gamma   90.00
#
_symmetry.space_group_name_H-M   'P 1'
#
loop_
_entity.id
_entity.type
_entity.pdbx_description
1 polymer ?
#
loop_
_entity_poly.entity_id
_entity_poly.type
_entity_poly.pdbx_seq_one_letter_code
_entity_poly.pdbx_strand_id
1 'polypeptide(L)'
;MYNSKLLNRQIKKYLRGAPIPQEMEGLLAIVNDAYNHYEENHKLLQRALELSSIELNQAKNRISLTLSELNEKNEDLLSSIHYARLIQEAILPSEDRFRSVLPESFVFHAPRDIVSGDFYWLQEYDDKILVAAVDCTGHGVPGAFMSIIGNNALNAAVREEGLTTPSLILDSLNRGVSSTLRSQSNSSESAGIKDGMDIALISIDYKNKKVEYAGAYNPLYVIRDGN
;
A
#
# COMPACT_ATOMS: atom_id res chain seq x y z
N MET A 1 -60.53 -21.15 37.00
CA MET A 1 -59.35 -21.83 36.41
C MET A 1 -58.38 -20.73 36.03
N TYR A 2 -57.12 -20.76 36.48
CA TYR A 2 -56.17 -19.66 36.27
C TYR A 2 -55.70 -19.63 34.79
N ASN A 3 -55.15 -18.52 34.30
CA ASN A 3 -54.75 -18.41 32.89
C ASN A 3 -53.36 -19.03 32.60
N SER A 4 -52.43 -19.04 33.57
CA SER A 4 -51.14 -19.68 33.37
C SER A 4 -51.26 -21.21 33.36
N LYS A 5 -50.88 -21.83 32.24
CA LYS A 5 -50.86 -23.31 32.10
C LYS A 5 -49.86 -23.95 33.07
N LEU A 6 -48.74 -23.28 33.34
CA LEU A 6 -47.71 -23.77 34.26
C LEU A 6 -48.22 -23.76 35.70
N LEU A 7 -48.86 -22.67 36.13
CA LEU A 7 -49.45 -22.56 37.45
C LEU A 7 -50.56 -23.60 37.67
N ASN A 8 -51.48 -23.77 36.71
CA ASN A 8 -52.51 -24.81 36.80
C ASN A 8 -51.90 -26.23 36.89
N ARG A 9 -50.81 -26.49 36.15
CA ARG A 9 -50.09 -27.77 36.22
C ARG A 9 -49.47 -28.00 37.59
N GLN A 10 -48.89 -26.96 38.21
CA GLN A 10 -48.31 -27.02 39.55
C GLN A 10 -49.37 -27.19 40.63
N ILE A 11 -50.47 -26.43 40.57
CA ILE A 11 -51.62 -26.56 41.48
C ILE A 11 -52.20 -27.98 41.42
N LYS A 12 -52.45 -28.51 40.21
CA LYS A 12 -52.96 -29.87 40.01
C LYS A 12 -52.01 -30.93 40.57
N LYS A 13 -50.70 -30.75 40.40
CA LYS A 13 -49.67 -31.66 40.94
C LYS A 13 -49.64 -31.65 42.47
N TYR A 14 -49.76 -30.47 43.09
CA TYR A 14 -49.68 -30.30 44.54
C TYR A 14 -50.97 -30.73 45.25
N LEU A 15 -52.13 -30.28 44.75
CA LEU A 15 -53.43 -30.57 45.36
C LEU A 15 -54.00 -31.94 44.97
N ARG A 16 -53.41 -32.65 44.00
CA ARG A 16 -53.87 -33.97 43.52
C ARG A 16 -55.38 -34.05 43.19
N GLY A 17 -55.96 -32.93 42.76
CA GLY A 17 -57.39 -32.83 42.44
C GLY A 17 -58.29 -32.36 43.60
N ALA A 18 -57.74 -32.11 44.79
CA ALA A 18 -58.47 -31.45 45.88
C ALA A 18 -58.83 -30.00 45.51
N PRO A 19 -59.97 -29.47 46.02
CA PRO A 19 -60.36 -28.09 45.78
C PRO A 19 -59.39 -27.11 46.43
N ILE A 20 -59.25 -25.92 45.83
CA ILE A 20 -58.41 -24.85 46.35
C ILE A 20 -59.09 -24.24 47.58
N PRO A 21 -58.40 -24.10 48.73
CA PRO A 21 -58.94 -23.39 49.90
C PRO A 21 -59.23 -21.92 49.57
N GLN A 22 -60.38 -21.41 50.01
CA GLN A 22 -60.86 -20.06 49.70
C GLN A 22 -59.88 -18.96 50.16
N GLU A 23 -59.21 -19.16 51.28
CA GLU A 23 -58.19 -18.25 51.84
C GLU A 23 -56.98 -18.07 50.91
N MET A 24 -56.72 -19.04 50.03
CA MET A 24 -55.55 -19.05 49.14
C MET A 24 -55.84 -18.46 47.76
N GLU A 25 -57.10 -18.17 47.43
CA GLU A 25 -57.51 -17.66 46.12
C GLU A 25 -56.85 -16.32 45.78
N GLY A 26 -56.77 -15.39 46.74
CA GLY A 26 -56.14 -14.08 46.56
C GLY A 26 -54.64 -14.17 46.30
N LEU A 27 -53.93 -15.03 47.04
CA LEU A 27 -52.50 -15.29 46.80
C LEU A 27 -52.28 -15.92 45.44
N LEU A 28 -53.08 -16.93 45.07
CA LEU A 28 -52.98 -17.60 43.78
C LEU A 28 -53.33 -16.68 42.61
N ALA A 29 -54.19 -15.69 42.80
CA ALA A 29 -54.46 -14.65 41.80
C ALA A 29 -53.21 -13.77 41.55
N ILE A 30 -52.58 -13.25 42.62
CA ILE A 30 -51.34 -12.45 42.50
C ILE A 30 -50.21 -13.28 41.87
N VAL A 31 -50.07 -14.54 42.29
CA VAL A 31 -49.08 -15.47 41.73
C VAL A 31 -49.37 -15.73 40.25
N ASN A 32 -50.63 -15.94 39.87
CA ASN A 32 -51.02 -16.09 38.46
C ASN A 32 -50.64 -14.86 37.63
N ASP A 33 -50.85 -13.66 38.14
CA ASP A 33 -50.49 -12.43 37.43
C ASP A 33 -48.97 -12.27 37.28
N ALA A 34 -48.20 -12.59 38.32
CA ALA A 34 -46.74 -12.63 38.26
C ALA A 34 -46.24 -13.68 37.24
N TYR A 35 -46.86 -14.86 37.18
CA TYR A 35 -46.55 -15.88 36.17
C TYR A 35 -46.85 -15.39 34.75
N ASN A 36 -47.97 -14.71 34.54
CA ASN A 36 -48.31 -14.16 33.22
C ASN A 36 -47.31 -13.09 32.79
N HIS A 37 -46.94 -12.16 33.67
CA HIS A 37 -45.92 -11.14 33.40
C HIS A 37 -44.55 -11.78 33.10
N TYR A 38 -44.17 -12.83 33.82
CA TYR A 38 -42.94 -13.57 33.53
C TYR A 38 -42.98 -14.23 32.15
N GLU A 39 -44.07 -14.91 31.80
CA GLU A 39 -44.24 -15.54 30.48
C GLU A 39 -44.20 -14.51 29.34
N GLU A 40 -44.79 -13.33 29.53
CA GLU A 40 -44.74 -12.22 28.56
C GLU A 40 -43.33 -11.65 28.41
N ASN A 41 -42.65 -11.34 29.51
CA ASN A 41 -41.27 -10.85 29.48
C ASN A 41 -40.32 -11.86 28.85
N HIS A 42 -40.51 -13.16 29.12
CA HIS A 42 -39.69 -14.20 28.51
C HIS A 42 -39.89 -14.27 26.99
N LYS A 43 -41.13 -14.14 26.50
CA LYS A 43 -41.42 -14.05 25.06
C LYS A 43 -40.79 -12.82 24.42
N LEU A 44 -40.86 -11.66 25.09
CA LEU A 44 -40.24 -10.42 24.61
C LEU A 44 -38.71 -10.56 24.52
N LEU A 45 -38.09 -11.14 25.55
CA LEU A 45 -36.65 -11.37 25.57
C LEU A 45 -36.21 -12.34 24.47
N GLN A 46 -36.95 -13.44 24.27
CA GLN A 46 -36.68 -14.38 23.19
C GLN A 46 -36.76 -13.69 21.82
N ARG A 47 -37.79 -12.87 21.60
CA ARG A 47 -37.95 -12.10 20.37
C ARG A 47 -36.82 -11.09 20.16
N ALA A 48 -36.40 -10.39 21.22
CA ALA A 48 -35.27 -9.47 21.15
C ALA A 48 -33.96 -10.18 20.81
N LEU A 49 -33.72 -11.37 21.37
CA LEU A 49 -32.56 -12.19 21.06
C LEU A 49 -32.59 -12.70 19.61
N GLU A 50 -33.76 -13.13 19.11
CA GLU A 50 -33.95 -13.53 17.72
C GLU A 50 -33.64 -12.38 16.75
N LEU A 51 -34.16 -11.18 17.03
CA LEU A 51 -33.88 -9.98 16.23
C LEU A 51 -32.39 -9.64 16.24
N SER A 52 -31.76 -9.63 17.41
CA SER A 52 -30.32 -9.38 17.54
C SER A 52 -29.47 -10.42 16.79
N SER A 53 -29.88 -11.70 16.83
CA SER A 53 -29.23 -12.77 16.06
C SER A 53 -29.37 -12.58 14.55
N ILE A 54 -30.53 -12.09 14.08
CA ILE A 54 -30.74 -11.76 12.66
C ILE A 54 -29.83 -10.61 12.24
N GLU A 55 -29.78 -9.52 13.02
CA GLU A 55 -28.93 -8.37 12.75
C GLU A 55 -27.44 -8.75 12.73
N LEU A 56 -26.98 -9.57 13.69
CA LEU A 56 -25.61 -10.08 13.72
C LEU A 56 -25.26 -10.90 12.48
N ASN A 57 -26.15 -11.80 12.04
CA ASN A 57 -25.92 -12.58 10.83
C ASN A 57 -25.89 -11.70 9.58
N GLN A 58 -26.75 -10.68 9.50
CA GLN A 58 -26.72 -9.72 8.40
C GLN A 58 -25.42 -8.91 8.38
N ALA A 59 -24.98 -8.40 9.54
CA ALA A 59 -23.73 -7.68 9.65
C ALA A 59 -22.51 -8.55 9.26
N LYS A 60 -22.49 -9.80 9.74
CA LYS A 60 -21.44 -10.78 9.38
C LYS A 60 -21.40 -11.03 7.88
N ASN A 61 -22.55 -11.23 7.24
CA ASN A 61 -22.61 -11.44 5.79
C ASN A 61 -22.12 -10.21 5.01
N ARG A 62 -22.48 -9.00 5.43
CA ARG A 62 -21.97 -7.76 4.82
C ARG A 62 -20.46 -7.66 4.93
N ILE A 63 -19.91 -7.89 6.12
CA ILE A 63 -18.45 -7.88 6.34
C ILE A 63 -17.76 -8.92 5.46
N SER A 64 -18.31 -10.13 5.37
CA SER A 64 -17.75 -11.18 4.53
C SER A 64 -17.73 -10.80 3.04
N LEU A 65 -18.80 -10.18 2.55
CA LEU A 65 -18.89 -9.71 1.16
C LEU A 65 -17.88 -8.58 0.90
N THR A 66 -17.85 -7.56 1.77
CA THR A 66 -16.91 -6.44 1.65
C THR A 66 -15.46 -6.91 1.72
N LEU A 67 -15.14 -7.90 2.56
CA LEU A 67 -13.79 -8.47 2.64
C LEU A 67 -13.41 -9.23 1.37
N SER A 68 -14.36 -9.95 0.76
CA SER A 68 -14.14 -10.61 -0.53
C SER A 68 -13.83 -9.60 -1.63
N GLU A 69 -14.66 -8.55 -1.76
CA GLU A 69 -14.46 -7.48 -2.74
C GLU A 69 -13.15 -6.72 -2.52
N LEU A 70 -12.77 -6.50 -1.26
CA LEU A 70 -11.51 -5.84 -0.91
C LEU A 70 -10.31 -6.69 -1.31
N ASN A 71 -10.35 -8.01 -1.05
CA ASN A 71 -9.28 -8.92 -1.42
C ASN A 71 -9.09 -8.99 -2.94
N GLU A 72 -10.19 -9.10 -3.70
CA GLU A 72 -10.15 -9.09 -5.16
C GLU A 72 -9.49 -7.81 -5.70
N LYS A 73 -9.92 -6.64 -5.20
CA LYS A 73 -9.31 -5.36 -5.58
C LYS A 73 -7.83 -5.26 -5.19
N ASN A 74 -7.45 -5.82 -4.05
CA ASN A 74 -6.06 -5.79 -3.60
C ASN A 74 -5.16 -6.66 -4.46
N GLU A 75 -5.63 -7.85 -4.85
CA GLU A 75 -4.92 -8.74 -5.80
C GLU A 75 -4.69 -8.04 -7.15
N ASP A 76 -5.72 -7.38 -7.69
CA ASP A 76 -5.61 -6.62 -8.95
C ASP A 76 -4.59 -5.48 -8.87
N LEU A 77 -4.59 -4.74 -7.75
CA LEU A 77 -3.62 -3.67 -7.49
C LEU A 77 -2.20 -4.20 -7.35
N LEU A 78 -2.01 -5.29 -6.60
CA LEU A 78 -0.71 -5.91 -6.42
C LEU A 78 -0.15 -6.44 -7.75
N SER A 79 -0.99 -7.10 -8.55
CA SER A 79 -0.63 -7.55 -9.90
C SER A 79 -0.15 -6.39 -10.79
N SER A 80 -0.86 -5.25 -10.73
CA SER A 80 -0.48 -4.05 -11.48
C SER A 80 0.86 -3.46 -11.01
N ILE A 81 1.12 -3.45 -9.70
CA ILE A 81 2.40 -2.98 -9.14
C ILE A 81 3.55 -3.93 -9.51
N HIS A 82 3.31 -5.24 -9.50
CA HIS A 82 4.29 -6.23 -9.95
C HIS A 82 4.62 -6.07 -11.45
N TYR A 83 3.63 -5.76 -12.28
CA TYR A 83 3.88 -5.46 -13.68
C TYR A 83 4.70 -4.16 -13.85
N ALA A 84 4.40 -3.12 -13.08
CA ALA A 84 5.19 -1.89 -13.07
C ALA A 84 6.66 -2.14 -12.67
N ARG A 85 6.90 -3.06 -11.73
CA ARG A 85 8.25 -3.51 -11.37
C ARG A 85 9.00 -4.11 -12.55
N LEU A 86 8.36 -4.96 -13.36
CA LEU A 86 9.01 -5.54 -14.55
C LEU A 86 9.44 -4.44 -15.55
N ILE A 87 8.62 -3.42 -15.73
CA ILE A 87 8.96 -2.26 -16.57
C ILE A 87 10.16 -1.50 -15.98
N GLN A 88 10.16 -1.28 -14.67
CA GLN A 88 11.25 -0.59 -14.00
C GLN A 88 12.56 -1.40 -14.04
N GLU A 89 12.52 -2.71 -13.82
CA GLU A 89 13.71 -3.56 -13.93
C GLU A 89 14.28 -3.58 -15.35
N ALA A 90 13.42 -3.48 -16.37
CA ALA A 90 13.85 -3.46 -17.77
C ALA A 90 14.65 -2.20 -18.17
N ILE A 91 14.53 -1.09 -17.43
CA ILE A 91 15.34 0.12 -17.69
C ILE A 91 16.68 0.12 -16.96
N LEU A 92 16.88 -0.79 -16.00
CA LEU A 92 18.12 -0.90 -15.25
C LEU A 92 19.15 -1.70 -16.04
N PRO A 93 20.42 -1.27 -16.09
CA PRO A 93 21.48 -2.09 -16.66
C PRO A 93 21.65 -3.39 -15.85
N SER A 94 21.81 -4.54 -16.52
CA SER A 94 22.09 -5.80 -15.82
C SER A 94 23.46 -5.79 -15.13
N GLU A 95 23.63 -6.61 -14.09
CA GLU A 95 24.93 -6.81 -13.44
C GLU A 95 26.01 -7.28 -14.42
N ASP A 96 25.64 -8.17 -15.35
CA ASP A 96 26.56 -8.66 -16.39
C ASP A 96 27.04 -7.52 -17.29
N ARG A 97 26.14 -6.58 -17.63
CA ARG A 97 26.51 -5.38 -18.40
C ARG A 97 27.41 -4.46 -17.60
N PHE A 98 27.17 -4.29 -16.30
CA PHE A 98 28.08 -3.55 -15.44
C PHE A 98 29.47 -4.16 -15.42
N ARG A 99 29.57 -5.48 -15.20
CA ARG A 99 30.85 -6.19 -15.15
C ARG A 99 31.57 -6.25 -16.50
N SER A 100 30.85 -6.23 -17.62
CA SER A 100 31.50 -6.18 -18.94
C SER A 100 32.20 -4.85 -19.20
N VAL A 101 31.63 -3.75 -18.69
CA VAL A 101 32.14 -2.38 -18.90
C VAL A 101 33.10 -1.96 -17.79
N LEU A 102 32.80 -2.36 -16.54
CA LEU A 102 33.57 -2.10 -15.33
C LEU A 102 33.78 -3.44 -14.59
N PRO A 103 34.82 -4.22 -14.93
CA PRO A 103 35.03 -5.57 -14.39
C PRO A 103 35.12 -5.64 -12.86
N GLU A 104 35.80 -4.66 -12.25
CA GLU A 104 35.97 -4.54 -10.81
C GLU A 104 34.88 -3.64 -10.21
N SER A 105 33.60 -4.01 -10.41
CA SER A 105 32.46 -3.25 -9.92
C SER A 105 31.35 -4.13 -9.33
N PHE A 106 30.50 -3.51 -8.52
CA PHE A 106 29.27 -4.08 -8.02
C PHE A 106 28.19 -3.00 -7.91
N VAL A 107 26.93 -3.41 -7.93
CA VAL A 107 25.77 -2.55 -7.67
C VAL A 107 25.10 -3.04 -6.41
N PHE A 108 24.79 -2.12 -5.49
CA PHE A 108 23.97 -2.42 -4.31
C PHE A 108 22.66 -1.64 -4.45
N HIS A 109 21.56 -2.35 -4.68
CA HIS A 109 20.23 -1.77 -4.85
C HIS A 109 19.22 -2.56 -4.01
N ALA A 110 18.68 -1.90 -2.98
CA ALA A 110 17.80 -2.50 -1.98
C ALA A 110 16.55 -1.62 -1.78
N PRO A 111 15.56 -1.70 -2.68
CA PRO A 111 14.39 -0.83 -2.62
C PRO A 111 13.50 -1.17 -1.42
N ARG A 112 12.81 -0.15 -0.88
CA ARG A 112 11.91 -0.30 0.28
C ARG A 112 10.59 -1.01 -0.06
N ASP A 113 10.02 -0.67 -1.22
CA ASP A 113 8.73 -1.18 -1.70
C ASP A 113 8.94 -2.03 -2.98
N ILE A 114 7.86 -2.61 -3.55
CA ILE A 114 7.95 -3.45 -4.76
C ILE A 114 8.57 -2.70 -5.95
N VAL A 115 8.36 -1.38 -6.01
CA VAL A 115 8.95 -0.47 -6.99
C VAL A 115 9.63 0.70 -6.27
N SER A 116 10.68 1.26 -6.89
CA SER A 116 11.59 2.22 -6.26
C SER A 116 11.53 3.60 -6.91
N GLY A 117 11.86 4.68 -6.18
CA GLY A 117 12.30 5.93 -6.81
C GLY A 117 13.74 5.84 -7.32
N ASP A 118 14.55 5.12 -6.56
CA ASP A 118 15.99 5.04 -6.76
C ASP A 118 16.34 4.12 -7.92
N PHE A 119 17.27 4.58 -8.76
CA PHE A 119 17.80 3.80 -9.86
C PHE A 119 19.28 4.10 -10.09
N TYR A 120 19.93 3.19 -10.82
CA TYR A 120 21.30 3.35 -11.27
C TYR A 120 21.34 3.28 -12.79
N TRP A 121 22.35 3.91 -13.38
CA TRP A 121 22.42 4.12 -14.81
C TRP A 121 23.85 3.93 -15.31
N LEU A 122 23.99 3.40 -16.51
CA LEU A 122 25.28 3.09 -17.15
C LEU A 122 25.16 3.31 -18.65
N GLN A 123 26.09 4.07 -19.22
CA GLN A 123 26.15 4.31 -20.65
C GLN A 123 27.59 4.44 -21.14
N GLU A 124 27.86 3.82 -22.28
CA GLU A 124 29.10 4.02 -23.03
C GLU A 124 28.81 4.98 -24.17
N TYR A 125 29.62 6.03 -24.31
CA TYR A 125 29.52 7.01 -25.38
C TYR A 125 30.86 7.72 -25.60
N ASP A 126 31.29 7.85 -26.85
CA ASP A 126 32.53 8.55 -27.25
C ASP A 126 33.77 8.15 -26.41
N ASP A 127 34.05 6.84 -26.35
CA ASP A 127 35.14 6.22 -25.56
C ASP A 127 35.11 6.50 -24.05
N LYS A 128 34.00 7.03 -23.52
CA LYS A 128 33.77 7.28 -22.10
C LYS A 128 32.70 6.36 -21.54
N ILE A 129 32.85 6.06 -20.26
CA ILE A 129 31.87 5.30 -19.47
C ILE A 129 31.23 6.26 -18.48
N LEU A 130 29.91 6.41 -18.58
CA LEU A 130 29.13 7.25 -17.69
C LEU A 130 28.33 6.37 -16.74
N VAL A 131 28.36 6.72 -15.45
CA VAL A 131 27.68 5.97 -14.39
C VAL A 131 26.96 6.95 -13.48
N ALA A 132 25.70 6.67 -13.15
CA ALA A 132 24.95 7.45 -12.18
C ALA A 132 24.28 6.58 -11.12
N ALA A 133 24.20 7.12 -9.90
CA ALA A 133 23.32 6.67 -8.84
C ALA A 133 22.33 7.80 -8.54
N VAL A 134 21.04 7.47 -8.54
CA VAL A 134 19.95 8.46 -8.49
C VAL A 134 18.94 8.05 -7.43
N ASP A 135 18.57 9.00 -6.57
CA ASP A 135 17.52 8.91 -5.56
C ASP A 135 16.43 9.92 -5.95
N CYS A 136 15.26 9.42 -6.34
CA CYS A 136 14.15 10.27 -6.74
C CYS A 136 13.22 10.54 -5.57
N THR A 137 12.65 11.74 -5.51
CA THR A 137 11.64 12.06 -4.49
C THR A 137 10.44 11.12 -4.56
N GLY A 138 10.03 10.58 -3.42
CA GLY A 138 8.90 9.68 -3.29
C GLY A 138 9.29 8.21 -3.27
N HIS A 139 8.33 7.33 -3.07
CA HIS A 139 8.52 5.88 -3.07
C HIS A 139 7.28 5.20 -3.65
N GLY A 140 7.35 3.90 -3.93
CA GLY A 140 6.26 3.19 -4.59
C GLY A 140 6.02 3.74 -6.00
N VAL A 141 4.75 3.71 -6.43
CA VAL A 141 4.38 3.98 -7.83
C VAL A 141 4.82 5.36 -8.34
N PRO A 142 4.62 6.49 -7.60
CA PRO A 142 5.10 7.80 -8.06
C PRO A 142 6.63 7.86 -8.25
N GLY A 143 7.39 7.28 -7.31
CA GLY A 143 8.85 7.18 -7.42
C GLY A 143 9.28 6.39 -8.65
N ALA A 144 8.60 5.28 -8.94
CA ALA A 144 8.89 4.45 -10.11
C ALA A 144 8.70 5.19 -11.44
N PHE A 145 7.67 6.04 -11.54
CA PHE A 145 7.51 6.90 -12.71
C PHE A 145 8.62 7.95 -12.81
N MET A 146 9.03 8.55 -11.68
CA MET A 146 10.15 9.48 -11.63
C MET A 146 11.47 8.83 -12.10
N SER A 147 11.72 7.58 -11.71
CA SER A 147 12.91 6.84 -12.14
C SER A 147 12.93 6.64 -13.66
N ILE A 148 11.78 6.31 -14.26
CA ILE A 148 11.65 6.13 -15.73
C ILE A 148 11.87 7.45 -16.46
N ILE A 149 11.27 8.55 -15.97
CA ILE A 149 11.44 9.89 -16.55
C ILE A 149 12.93 10.31 -16.48
N GLY A 150 13.56 10.12 -15.32
CA GLY A 150 14.99 10.43 -15.12
C GLY A 150 15.91 9.60 -16.02
N ASN A 151 15.67 8.29 -16.12
CA ASN A 151 16.45 7.39 -17.00
C ASN A 151 16.36 7.82 -18.47
N ASN A 152 15.15 8.12 -18.96
CA ASN A 152 14.95 8.57 -20.33
C ASN A 152 15.61 9.93 -20.59
N ALA A 153 15.53 10.87 -19.64
CA ALA A 153 16.18 12.16 -19.76
C ALA A 153 17.72 12.05 -19.78
N LEU A 154 18.31 11.14 -18.98
CA LEU A 154 19.74 10.82 -19.05
C LEU A 154 20.12 10.23 -20.41
N ASN A 155 19.31 9.30 -20.94
CA ASN A 155 19.54 8.71 -22.24
C ASN A 155 19.50 9.77 -23.35
N ALA A 156 18.54 10.69 -23.32
CA ALA A 156 18.43 11.79 -24.29
C ALA A 156 19.66 12.73 -24.21
N ALA A 157 20.04 13.15 -22.99
CA ALA A 157 21.20 14.01 -22.77
C ALA A 157 22.50 13.42 -23.37
N VAL A 158 22.69 12.11 -23.28
CA VAL A 158 23.91 11.47 -23.79
C VAL A 158 23.79 11.04 -25.25
N ARG A 159 22.71 10.35 -25.63
CA ARG A 159 22.59 9.74 -26.97
C ARG A 159 22.09 10.72 -28.02
N GLU A 160 21.23 11.66 -27.65
CA GLU A 160 20.61 12.60 -28.60
C GLU A 160 21.37 13.92 -28.63
N GLU A 161 21.72 14.48 -27.47
CA GLU A 161 22.50 15.73 -27.37
C GLU A 161 24.02 15.51 -27.45
N GLY A 162 24.51 14.27 -27.31
CA GLY A 162 25.94 13.93 -27.40
C GLY A 162 26.77 14.42 -26.20
N LEU A 163 26.13 14.70 -25.06
CA LEU A 163 26.82 15.24 -23.89
C LEU A 163 27.61 14.15 -23.15
N THR A 164 28.86 14.44 -22.83
CA THR A 164 29.71 13.54 -22.00
C THR A 164 30.24 14.18 -20.72
N THR A 165 30.06 15.49 -20.57
CA THR A 165 30.47 16.24 -19.38
C THR A 165 29.36 16.16 -18.32
N PRO A 166 29.63 15.64 -17.11
CA PRO A 166 28.60 15.41 -16.09
C PRO A 166 27.73 16.63 -15.76
N SER A 167 28.32 17.82 -15.61
CA SER A 167 27.56 19.03 -15.30
C SER A 167 26.53 19.40 -16.39
N LEU A 168 26.91 19.29 -17.66
CA LEU A 168 26.02 19.56 -18.80
C LEU A 168 24.89 18.52 -18.89
N ILE A 169 25.20 17.26 -18.56
CA ILE A 169 24.20 16.20 -18.48
C ILE A 169 23.20 16.50 -17.37
N LEU A 170 23.65 16.94 -16.19
CA LEU A 170 22.74 17.34 -15.11
C LEU A 170 21.86 18.54 -15.49
N ASP A 171 22.41 19.51 -16.23
CA ASP A 171 21.62 20.64 -16.75
C ASP A 171 20.55 20.17 -17.75
N SER A 172 20.90 19.26 -18.67
CA SER A 172 19.93 18.67 -19.61
C SER A 172 18.88 17.84 -18.88
N LEU A 173 19.29 16.98 -17.95
CA LEU A 173 18.41 16.18 -17.10
C LEU A 173 17.39 17.06 -16.38
N ASN A 174 17.84 18.13 -15.72
CA ASN A 174 16.97 19.06 -15.01
C ASN A 174 15.95 19.72 -15.95
N ARG A 175 16.36 20.12 -17.16
CA ARG A 175 15.43 20.63 -18.18
C ARG A 175 14.43 19.57 -18.62
N GLY A 176 14.89 18.37 -18.95
CA GLY A 176 14.09 17.22 -19.38
C GLY A 176 13.01 16.90 -18.36
N VAL A 177 13.40 16.59 -17.13
CA VAL A 177 12.47 16.27 -16.03
C VAL A 177 11.51 17.43 -15.77
N SER A 178 12.01 18.67 -15.65
CA SER A 178 11.17 19.85 -15.42
C SER A 178 10.12 20.04 -16.53
N SER A 179 10.50 19.83 -17.78
CA SER A 179 9.60 19.97 -18.91
C SER A 179 8.51 18.89 -18.91
N THR A 180 8.86 17.65 -18.59
CA THR A 180 7.90 16.54 -18.48
C THR A 180 6.88 16.80 -17.38
N LEU A 181 7.33 17.25 -16.20
CA LEU A 181 6.46 17.50 -15.05
C LEU A 181 5.62 18.78 -15.18
N ARG A 182 6.17 19.85 -15.76
CA ARG A 182 5.48 21.15 -15.88
C ARG A 182 4.55 21.23 -17.09
N SER A 183 4.70 20.36 -18.09
CA SER A 183 3.82 20.38 -19.27
C SER A 183 2.34 20.08 -18.95
N GLN A 184 2.01 19.66 -17.73
CA GLN A 184 0.63 19.42 -17.27
C GLN A 184 0.04 20.53 -16.38
N SER A 185 0.78 21.61 -16.06
CA SER A 185 0.35 22.59 -15.04
C SER A 185 -0.64 23.66 -15.51
N ASN A 186 -1.45 23.40 -16.57
CA ASN A 186 -2.54 24.29 -16.98
C ASN A 186 -3.85 24.05 -16.21
N SER A 187 -3.91 23.05 -15.33
CA SER A 187 -5.01 22.83 -14.39
C SER A 187 -4.61 23.25 -12.97
N SER A 188 -5.51 23.97 -12.29
CA SER A 188 -5.33 24.55 -10.95
C SER A 188 -5.01 23.55 -9.83
N GLU A 189 -5.05 22.24 -10.09
CA GLU A 189 -4.70 21.16 -9.15
C GLU A 189 -3.20 20.81 -9.16
N SER A 190 -2.43 21.30 -10.15
CA SER A 190 -1.03 20.90 -10.39
C SER A 190 0.02 21.82 -9.76
N ALA A 191 -0.40 22.83 -9.00
CA ALA A 191 0.47 23.92 -8.54
C ALA A 191 1.48 23.52 -7.42
N GLY A 192 1.71 22.23 -7.17
CA GLY A 192 2.44 21.76 -5.98
C GLY A 192 3.31 20.53 -6.14
N ILE A 193 3.49 19.96 -7.34
CA ILE A 193 4.39 18.80 -7.52
C ILE A 193 5.84 19.29 -7.34
N LYS A 194 6.41 19.02 -6.16
CA LYS A 194 7.82 19.29 -5.81
C LYS A 194 8.67 18.03 -5.99
N ASP A 195 8.45 17.33 -7.10
CA ASP A 195 9.21 16.12 -7.39
C ASP A 195 10.56 16.50 -8.02
N GLY A 196 11.60 15.78 -7.63
CA GLY A 196 12.98 16.01 -8.01
C GLY A 196 13.82 14.75 -7.84
N MET A 197 15.14 14.90 -7.96
CA MET A 197 16.07 13.79 -7.79
C MET A 197 17.44 14.28 -7.31
N ASP A 198 18.01 13.51 -6.41
CA ASP A 198 19.40 13.60 -5.99
C ASP A 198 20.20 12.63 -6.86
N ILE A 199 21.35 13.06 -7.34
CA ILE A 199 22.12 12.30 -8.32
C ILE A 199 23.61 12.49 -8.11
N ALA A 200 24.36 11.41 -8.20
CA ALA A 200 25.81 11.41 -8.38
C ALA A 200 26.12 10.84 -9.76
N LEU A 201 26.79 11.62 -10.62
CA LEU A 201 27.12 11.23 -11.99
C LEU A 201 28.63 11.36 -12.20
N ILE A 202 29.25 10.28 -12.69
CA ILE A 202 30.65 10.27 -13.13
C ILE A 202 30.77 9.99 -14.61
N SER A 203 31.81 10.54 -15.22
CA SER A 203 32.25 10.24 -16.58
C SER A 203 33.71 9.81 -16.52
N ILE A 204 33.98 8.58 -16.95
CA ILE A 204 35.28 7.92 -16.86
C ILE A 204 35.89 7.87 -18.26
N ASP A 205 37.07 8.48 -18.38
CA ASP A 205 37.91 8.46 -19.57
C ASP A 205 39.19 7.68 -19.26
N TYR A 206 39.22 6.40 -19.65
CA TYR A 206 40.36 5.52 -19.42
C TYR A 206 41.60 5.92 -20.23
N LYS A 207 41.40 6.51 -21.42
CA LYS A 207 42.48 6.92 -22.31
C LYS A 207 43.29 8.05 -21.70
N ASN A 208 42.61 9.04 -21.13
CA ASN A 208 43.23 10.19 -20.47
C ASN A 208 43.42 9.99 -18.95
N LYS A 209 43.00 8.84 -18.40
CA LYS A 209 43.03 8.52 -16.97
C LYS A 209 42.34 9.61 -16.13
N LYS A 210 41.18 10.06 -16.60
CA LYS A 210 40.43 11.16 -16.00
C LYS A 210 39.05 10.68 -15.59
N VAL A 211 38.63 11.09 -14.40
CA VAL A 211 37.24 10.96 -13.95
C VAL A 211 36.71 12.36 -13.71
N GLU A 212 35.56 12.65 -14.31
CA GLU A 212 34.79 13.87 -14.07
C GLU A 212 33.58 13.52 -13.22
N TYR A 213 33.21 14.41 -12.31
CA TYR A 213 32.09 14.23 -11.39
C TYR A 213 31.21 15.46 -11.37
N ALA A 214 29.90 15.25 -11.34
CA ALA A 214 28.93 16.24 -10.91
C ALA A 214 27.84 15.54 -10.11
N GLY A 215 27.29 16.22 -9.11
CA GLY A 215 26.17 15.71 -8.35
C GLY A 215 25.23 16.80 -7.87
N ALA A 216 23.99 16.41 -7.61
CA ALA A 216 22.99 17.21 -6.93
C ALA A 216 22.63 16.50 -5.63
N TYR A 217 22.93 17.15 -4.50
CA TYR A 217 22.68 16.66 -3.12
C TYR A 217 23.28 15.29 -2.73
N ASN A 218 24.08 14.68 -3.60
CA ASN A 218 24.77 13.41 -3.34
C ASN A 218 26.29 13.62 -3.41
N PRO A 219 27.10 13.12 -2.45
CA PRO A 219 28.57 13.23 -2.51
C PRO A 219 29.23 12.08 -3.28
N LEU A 220 30.45 12.31 -3.77
CA LEU A 220 31.34 11.26 -4.29
C LEU A 220 32.45 10.99 -3.28
N TYR A 221 32.64 9.72 -2.93
CA TYR A 221 33.77 9.26 -2.13
C TYR A 221 34.84 8.65 -3.04
N VAL A 222 36.09 9.07 -2.84
CA VAL A 222 37.26 8.52 -3.52
C VAL A 222 38.23 8.03 -2.47
N ILE A 223 38.42 6.72 -2.42
CA ILE A 223 39.32 6.04 -1.49
C ILE A 223 40.50 5.51 -2.33
N ARG A 224 41.73 5.72 -1.87
CA ARG A 224 42.94 5.24 -2.56
C ARG A 224 43.85 4.54 -1.56
N ASP A 225 44.39 3.40 -1.95
CA ASP A 225 45.38 2.65 -1.15
C ASP A 225 44.90 2.29 0.27
N GLY A 226 43.59 2.05 0.44
CA GLY A 226 42.99 1.63 1.71
C GLY A 226 42.74 2.73 2.74
N ASN A 227 42.90 4.01 2.36
CA ASN A 227 42.58 5.18 3.18
C ASN A 227 41.65 6.16 2.45
#